data_AF-A0A842P8L9-F1
#
_entry.id   AF-A0A842P8L9-F1
#
_cell.length_a   1.000
_cell.length_b   1.000
_cell.length_c   1.000
_cell.angle_alpha   90.00
_cell.angle_beta   90.00
_cell.angle_gamma   90.00
#
_symmetry.space_group_name_H-M   'P 1'
#
loop_
_entity.id
_entity.type
_entity.pdbx_description
1 polymer ?
#
loop_
_entity_poly.entity_id
_entity_poly.type
_entity_poly.pdbx_seq_one_letter_code
_entity_poly.pdbx_strand_id
1 'polypeptide(L)'
;MNATLTKAGNSTAKRFSFTVKKTVAAIVAAEVNVSEGEQEVVIDATNGATVETIAISSDVPDDQPVVVNFESVLNTSGAAPTITVSTNLTMSRETSVANYSVELSSGTVVTGPEDWNGLISIPTVQEITDFVAPVVSGKTTEVDAVVEVGVLGVRLNFTAPVKLVLSGMTGKKAAFSFEGSQLTKITTQCANATDYTGIPTAGECYFDDSTDLIVWTYHFTRFSAYTETDVVAAVDDDDITFDSNVTVITIPTKSVVWSTVNAGETKTLTIDNSDIFADSIDVEFISDITNAKLTVKQVTEPANTKEGTVYAYLEITKENFENSDISSASIKFRVANSWLDDNSISKEDIALFRYTTQWDELETVIEREDDSNAYYTATTSGFSTFAIAPREVVPEVVEEVPEVEPVPEEEVPPEEPEEEEVPPSRVNILWLNILWLIAAIVVIVFIYVFWKEGKRRRGSKGNGKELEDYIKKRTNKGTSQDEMKKSLLDVGWSEEKVDAALKKFEKK
;
A
#
# COMPACT_ATOMS: atom_id res chain seq x y z
N MET A 1 20.96 -33.85 5.86
CA MET A 1 21.49 -32.72 5.07
C MET A 1 23.00 -32.65 5.25
N ASN A 2 23.78 -32.64 4.16
CA ASN A 2 25.23 -32.41 4.20
C ASN A 2 25.52 -31.13 3.41
N ALA A 3 26.12 -30.13 4.04
CA ALA A 3 26.55 -28.90 3.38
C ALA A 3 28.08 -28.90 3.23
N THR A 4 28.58 -28.61 2.03
CA THR A 4 30.02 -28.55 1.74
C THR A 4 30.37 -27.15 1.25
N LEU A 5 31.22 -26.43 1.99
CA LEU A 5 31.80 -25.17 1.52
C LEU A 5 33.06 -25.44 0.69
N THR A 6 33.10 -24.95 -0.55
CA THR A 6 34.30 -25.00 -1.40
C THR A 6 34.75 -23.59 -1.75
N LYS A 7 36.03 -23.26 -1.49
CA LYS A 7 36.61 -21.94 -1.76
C LYS A 7 36.89 -21.77 -3.26
N ALA A 8 36.21 -20.84 -3.92
CA ALA A 8 36.50 -20.46 -5.31
C ALA A 8 37.29 -19.13 -5.37
N GLY A 9 38.60 -19.22 -5.63
CA GLY A 9 39.40 -18.14 -6.23
C GLY A 9 39.77 -16.92 -5.36
N ASN A 10 40.88 -16.26 -5.75
CA ASN A 10 41.41 -15.02 -5.16
C ASN A 10 40.77 -13.77 -5.83
N SER A 11 39.45 -13.60 -5.69
CA SER A 11 38.74 -12.37 -6.10
C SER A 11 38.35 -11.53 -4.87
N THR A 12 38.30 -10.21 -5.02
CA THR A 12 37.87 -9.26 -4.00
C THR A 12 36.39 -9.43 -3.60
N ALA A 13 35.57 -10.09 -4.43
CA ALA A 13 34.24 -10.57 -4.07
C ALA A 13 34.29 -12.07 -3.73
N LYS A 14 33.99 -12.42 -2.46
CA LYS A 14 33.88 -13.83 -2.03
C LYS A 14 32.53 -14.38 -2.48
N ARG A 15 32.51 -15.16 -3.56
CA ARG A 15 31.35 -15.95 -3.96
C ARG A 15 31.42 -17.32 -3.27
N PHE A 16 30.38 -17.66 -2.52
CA PHE A 16 30.20 -18.98 -1.93
C PHE A 16 29.14 -19.71 -2.74
N SER A 17 29.46 -20.91 -3.23
CA SER A 17 28.44 -21.82 -3.74
C SER A 17 27.93 -22.67 -2.58
N PHE A 18 26.62 -22.61 -2.34
CA PHE A 18 25.93 -23.48 -1.39
C PHE A 18 25.18 -24.54 -2.19
N THR A 19 25.53 -25.80 -2.01
CA THR A 19 24.84 -26.92 -2.68
C THR A 19 24.14 -27.76 -1.62
N VAL A 20 22.82 -27.68 -1.60
CA VAL A 20 21.96 -28.62 -0.86
C VAL A 20 21.68 -29.79 -1.77
N LYS A 21 22.04 -31.00 -1.37
CA LYS A 21 21.60 -32.22 -2.07
C LYS A 21 20.23 -32.62 -1.53
N LYS A 22 19.18 -32.43 -2.33
CA LYS A 22 17.84 -32.96 -2.07
C LYS A 22 17.75 -34.39 -2.62
N THR A 23 16.90 -35.21 -2.01
CA THR A 23 16.55 -36.51 -2.58
C THR A 23 15.53 -36.26 -3.69
N VAL A 24 15.87 -36.71 -4.90
CA VAL A 24 15.06 -36.50 -6.11
C VAL A 24 14.15 -37.72 -6.32
N ALA A 25 12.86 -37.48 -6.52
CA ALA A 25 11.91 -38.54 -6.84
C ALA A 25 12.21 -39.16 -8.21
N ALA A 26 12.07 -40.47 -8.32
CA ALA A 26 12.37 -41.18 -9.56
C ALA A 26 11.29 -40.94 -10.63
N ILE A 27 11.71 -40.57 -11.84
CA ILE A 27 10.82 -40.45 -12.99
C ILE A 27 10.79 -41.79 -13.72
N VAL A 28 9.66 -42.49 -13.61
CA VAL A 28 9.50 -43.86 -14.13
C VAL A 28 8.52 -43.93 -15.30
N ALA A 29 7.60 -42.96 -15.40
CA ALA A 29 6.55 -42.89 -16.42
C ALA A 29 6.02 -41.45 -16.59
N ALA A 30 4.83 -41.30 -17.17
CA ALA A 30 4.09 -40.03 -17.20
C ALA A 30 3.66 -39.53 -15.82
N GLU A 31 3.68 -40.42 -14.82
CA GLU A 31 3.35 -40.11 -13.43
C GLU A 31 4.61 -40.24 -12.56
N VAL A 32 4.83 -39.24 -11.71
CA VAL A 32 5.87 -39.20 -10.69
C VAL A 32 5.19 -39.21 -9.33
N ASN A 33 5.46 -40.23 -8.54
CA ASN A 33 4.99 -40.32 -7.16
C ASN A 33 6.11 -39.90 -6.21
N VAL A 34 5.82 -38.96 -5.32
CA VAL A 34 6.76 -38.41 -4.34
C VAL A 34 6.37 -38.94 -2.97
N SER A 35 7.29 -39.68 -2.34
CA SER A 35 7.10 -40.28 -1.02
C SER A 35 7.98 -39.64 0.06
N GLU A 36 7.80 -40.07 1.31
CA GLU A 36 8.55 -39.53 2.45
C GLU A 36 10.07 -39.51 2.21
N GLY A 37 10.69 -38.35 2.44
CA GLY A 37 12.13 -38.12 2.28
C GLY A 37 12.55 -37.65 0.88
N GLU A 38 11.67 -37.70 -0.12
CA GLU A 38 11.84 -37.05 -1.42
C GLU A 38 11.35 -35.59 -1.35
N GLN A 39 12.12 -34.67 -1.91
CA GLN A 39 11.90 -33.22 -1.75
C GLN A 39 12.00 -32.45 -3.06
N GLU A 40 12.31 -33.14 -4.15
CA GLU A 40 12.56 -32.52 -5.44
C GLU A 40 12.12 -33.45 -6.58
N VAL A 41 11.52 -32.87 -7.62
CA VAL A 41 11.28 -33.53 -8.91
C VAL A 41 11.99 -32.70 -9.98
N VAL A 42 12.87 -33.31 -10.78
CA VAL A 42 13.63 -32.58 -11.80
C VAL A 42 12.97 -32.73 -13.16
N ILE A 43 12.51 -31.62 -13.72
CA ILE A 43 11.97 -31.55 -15.08
C ILE A 43 13.02 -30.96 -16.01
N ASP A 44 13.37 -31.72 -17.04
CA ASP A 44 14.40 -31.36 -18.02
C ASP A 44 13.95 -31.61 -19.47
N ALA A 45 14.81 -31.30 -20.42
CA ALA A 45 14.53 -31.48 -21.85
C ALA A 45 14.29 -32.95 -22.27
N THR A 46 14.66 -33.92 -21.45
CA THR A 46 14.47 -35.36 -21.73
C THR A 46 13.14 -35.89 -21.24
N ASN A 47 12.56 -35.28 -20.20
CA ASN A 47 11.36 -35.80 -19.53
C ASN A 47 10.16 -34.84 -19.54
N GLY A 48 10.36 -33.53 -19.77
CA GLY A 48 9.32 -32.51 -19.62
C GLY A 48 8.14 -32.65 -20.58
N ALA A 49 8.31 -33.35 -21.71
CA ALA A 49 7.23 -33.68 -22.63
C ALA A 49 6.47 -34.97 -22.28
N THR A 50 6.94 -35.74 -21.29
CA THR A 50 6.37 -37.04 -20.89
C THR A 50 5.72 -36.98 -19.51
N VAL A 51 6.28 -36.21 -18.57
CA VAL A 51 5.71 -36.08 -17.22
C VAL A 51 4.43 -35.25 -17.27
N GLU A 52 3.30 -35.91 -17.03
CA GLU A 52 1.96 -35.31 -17.01
C GLU A 52 1.43 -35.13 -15.59
N THR A 53 1.90 -35.94 -14.64
CA THR A 53 1.43 -35.91 -13.25
C THR A 53 2.58 -36.01 -12.26
N ILE A 54 2.56 -35.16 -11.24
CA ILE A 54 3.41 -35.24 -10.05
C ILE A 54 2.46 -35.32 -8.85
N ALA A 55 2.50 -36.42 -8.12
CA ALA A 55 1.62 -36.67 -6.98
C ALA A 55 2.45 -36.87 -5.70
N ILE A 56 2.15 -36.08 -4.68
CA ILE A 56 2.71 -36.22 -3.35
C ILE A 56 1.72 -37.00 -2.50
N SER A 57 2.15 -38.15 -1.98
CA SER A 57 1.33 -38.98 -1.11
C SER A 57 1.25 -38.42 0.32
N SER A 58 0.21 -38.84 1.05
CA SER A 58 -0.07 -38.39 2.42
C SER A 58 0.95 -38.84 3.48
N ASP A 59 2.00 -39.58 3.11
CA ASP A 59 3.12 -39.94 3.97
C ASP A 59 4.17 -38.82 4.08
N VAL A 60 4.17 -37.87 3.14
CA VAL A 60 4.93 -36.63 3.23
C VAL A 60 4.16 -35.65 4.13
N PRO A 61 4.79 -35.04 5.16
CA PRO A 61 4.14 -34.00 5.96
C PRO A 61 3.56 -32.89 5.08
N ASP A 62 2.35 -32.45 5.40
CA ASP A 62 1.55 -31.53 4.60
C ASP A 62 2.13 -30.10 4.57
N ASP A 63 2.88 -29.73 5.60
CA ASP A 63 3.68 -28.50 5.73
C ASP A 63 5.07 -28.59 5.08
N GLN A 64 5.52 -29.79 4.69
CA GLN A 64 6.85 -29.97 4.10
C GLN A 64 6.84 -29.57 2.62
N PRO A 65 7.64 -28.57 2.19
CA PRO A 65 7.67 -28.17 0.78
C PRO A 65 8.35 -29.23 -0.10
N VAL A 66 7.74 -29.49 -1.26
CA VAL A 66 8.33 -30.29 -2.35
C VAL A 66 8.40 -29.39 -3.57
N VAL A 67 9.57 -29.34 -4.20
CA VAL A 67 9.82 -28.46 -5.34
C VAL A 67 9.92 -29.23 -6.64
N VAL A 68 9.36 -28.67 -7.71
CA VAL A 68 9.67 -29.05 -9.08
C VAL A 68 10.78 -28.14 -9.58
N ASN A 69 11.87 -28.75 -10.03
CA ASN A 69 13.06 -28.07 -10.48
C ASN A 69 13.11 -28.06 -12.02
N PHE A 70 12.89 -26.87 -12.59
CA PHE A 70 12.98 -26.61 -14.03
C PHE A 70 14.28 -25.89 -14.43
N GLU A 71 15.29 -25.82 -13.55
CA GLU A 71 16.52 -25.04 -13.75
C GLU A 71 17.20 -25.37 -15.10
N SER A 72 17.22 -26.65 -15.48
CA SER A 72 17.86 -27.09 -16.72
C SER A 72 17.17 -26.64 -18.01
N VAL A 73 15.89 -26.24 -17.93
CA VAL A 73 15.07 -25.75 -19.04
C VAL A 73 14.69 -24.29 -18.87
N LEU A 74 15.30 -23.60 -17.91
CA LEU A 74 15.11 -22.17 -17.68
C LEU A 74 15.69 -21.37 -18.84
N ASN A 75 14.87 -20.51 -19.44
CA ASN A 75 15.31 -19.57 -20.45
C ASN A 75 15.59 -18.21 -19.79
N THR A 76 16.86 -17.80 -19.80
CA THR A 76 17.34 -16.54 -19.25
C THR A 76 17.83 -15.57 -20.33
N SER A 77 17.46 -15.77 -21.61
CA SER A 77 17.91 -14.90 -22.71
C SER A 77 17.11 -13.60 -22.82
N GLY A 78 15.96 -13.51 -22.15
CA GLY A 78 15.08 -12.34 -22.14
C GLY A 78 15.30 -11.42 -20.94
N ALA A 79 14.41 -10.43 -20.78
CA ALA A 79 14.45 -9.49 -19.65
C ALA A 79 14.08 -10.13 -18.30
N ALA A 80 13.35 -11.24 -18.31
CA ALA A 80 12.98 -12.03 -17.14
C ALA A 80 13.18 -13.53 -17.44
N PRO A 81 13.53 -14.36 -16.44
CA PRO A 81 13.64 -15.80 -16.63
C PRO A 81 12.27 -16.43 -16.84
N THR A 82 12.20 -17.36 -17.80
CA THR A 82 10.96 -18.04 -18.19
C THR A 82 11.14 -19.54 -18.31
N ILE A 83 10.07 -20.30 -18.04
CA ILE A 83 9.94 -21.70 -18.45
C ILE A 83 8.70 -21.86 -19.33
N THR A 84 8.71 -22.82 -20.25
CA THR A 84 7.53 -23.20 -21.03
C THR A 84 7.12 -24.61 -20.69
N VAL A 85 5.88 -24.78 -20.22
CA VAL A 85 5.34 -26.09 -19.86
C VAL A 85 5.13 -26.91 -21.15
N SER A 86 5.80 -28.05 -21.26
CA SER A 86 5.87 -28.81 -22.53
C SER A 86 4.64 -29.69 -22.77
N THR A 87 4.03 -30.25 -21.72
CA THR A 87 2.79 -31.03 -21.77
C THR A 87 1.84 -30.57 -20.67
N ASN A 88 0.57 -30.98 -20.68
CA ASN A 88 -0.33 -30.70 -19.56
C ASN A 88 0.25 -31.32 -18.29
N LEU A 89 0.43 -30.52 -17.24
CA LEU A 89 1.08 -30.93 -16.01
C LEU A 89 0.13 -30.73 -14.83
N THR A 90 -0.17 -31.83 -14.13
CA THR A 90 -0.91 -31.81 -12.88
C THR A 90 0.03 -32.06 -11.71
N MET A 91 0.05 -31.16 -10.74
CA MET A 91 0.82 -31.31 -9.50
C MET A 91 -0.17 -31.41 -8.34
N SER A 92 -0.10 -32.50 -7.58
CA SER A 92 -1.08 -32.78 -6.52
C SER A 92 -0.42 -33.14 -5.20
N ARG A 93 -1.09 -32.78 -4.11
CA ARG A 93 -0.77 -33.17 -2.74
C ARG A 93 -1.99 -33.80 -2.10
N GLU A 94 -1.83 -35.06 -1.72
CA GLU A 94 -2.74 -35.77 -0.83
C GLU A 94 -2.38 -35.47 0.63
N THR A 95 -3.37 -35.19 1.46
CA THR A 95 -3.18 -35.07 2.92
C THR A 95 -4.16 -35.97 3.65
N SER A 96 -4.07 -36.02 4.98
CA SER A 96 -5.03 -36.77 5.78
C SER A 96 -6.44 -36.14 5.82
N VAL A 97 -6.58 -34.86 5.44
CA VAL A 97 -7.82 -34.08 5.59
C VAL A 97 -8.41 -33.66 4.25
N ALA A 98 -7.58 -33.25 3.30
CA ALA A 98 -7.98 -32.74 1.98
C ALA A 98 -6.90 -32.97 0.91
N ASN A 99 -7.30 -32.87 -0.35
CA ASN A 99 -6.39 -32.94 -1.49
C ASN A 99 -6.28 -31.58 -2.17
N TYR A 100 -5.08 -31.25 -2.63
CA TYR A 100 -4.81 -29.99 -3.33
C TYR A 100 -4.16 -30.30 -4.66
N SER A 101 -4.61 -29.65 -5.75
CA SER A 101 -3.99 -29.86 -7.06
C SER A 101 -3.91 -28.59 -7.88
N VAL A 102 -2.89 -28.53 -8.73
CA VAL A 102 -2.60 -27.44 -9.65
C VAL A 102 -2.43 -28.02 -11.05
N GLU A 103 -3.14 -27.50 -12.03
CA GLU A 103 -3.14 -27.97 -13.43
C GLU A 103 -2.65 -26.86 -14.36
N LEU A 104 -1.47 -27.06 -14.97
CA LEU A 104 -0.91 -26.18 -15.99
C LEU A 104 -1.14 -26.79 -17.37
N SER A 105 -1.64 -25.97 -18.31
CA SER A 105 -1.80 -26.39 -19.70
C SER A 105 -0.48 -26.34 -20.47
N SER A 106 -0.30 -27.24 -21.43
CA SER A 106 0.82 -27.20 -22.37
C SER A 106 0.91 -25.83 -23.07
N GLY A 107 2.14 -25.33 -23.24
CA GLY A 107 2.42 -24.02 -23.83
C GLY A 107 2.29 -22.84 -22.86
N THR A 108 1.81 -23.06 -21.62
CA THR A 108 1.84 -22.02 -20.59
C THR A 108 3.29 -21.59 -20.34
N VAL A 109 3.55 -20.30 -20.43
CA VAL A 109 4.84 -19.71 -20.09
C VAL A 109 4.74 -19.17 -18.68
N VAL A 110 5.65 -19.63 -17.82
CA VAL A 110 5.81 -19.12 -16.46
C VAL A 110 6.96 -18.14 -16.44
N THR A 111 6.72 -16.94 -15.91
CA THR A 111 7.70 -15.87 -15.79
C THR A 111 7.92 -15.54 -14.32
N GLY A 112 9.17 -15.59 -13.85
CA GLY A 112 9.55 -15.19 -12.50
C GLY A 112 10.38 -13.90 -12.46
N PRO A 113 10.75 -13.42 -11.26
CA PRO A 113 11.67 -12.29 -11.08
C PRO A 113 13.09 -12.62 -11.58
N GLU A 114 13.96 -11.61 -11.70
CA GLU A 114 15.31 -11.73 -12.28
C GLU A 114 16.18 -12.81 -11.60
N ASP A 115 16.00 -13.03 -10.29
CA ASP A 115 16.73 -13.99 -9.48
C ASP A 115 16.05 -15.37 -9.38
N TRP A 116 14.91 -15.57 -10.06
CA TRP A 116 14.22 -16.85 -10.06
C TRP A 116 15.01 -17.92 -10.80
N ASN A 117 15.21 -19.05 -10.12
CA ASN A 117 16.05 -20.17 -10.56
C ASN A 117 15.25 -21.33 -11.15
N GLY A 118 13.97 -21.13 -11.52
CA GLY A 118 13.14 -22.17 -12.11
C GLY A 118 12.59 -23.20 -11.12
N LEU A 119 12.65 -22.93 -9.81
CA LEU A 119 12.01 -23.78 -8.81
C LEU A 119 10.54 -23.37 -8.60
N ILE A 120 9.65 -24.35 -8.56
CA ILE A 120 8.22 -24.16 -8.29
C ILE A 120 7.81 -25.15 -7.19
N SER A 121 7.31 -24.65 -6.06
CA SER A 121 6.77 -25.51 -5.01
C SER A 121 5.38 -26.00 -5.40
N ILE A 122 5.15 -27.30 -5.20
CA ILE A 122 3.83 -27.94 -5.27
C ILE A 122 3.01 -27.47 -4.07
N PRO A 123 1.66 -27.44 -4.14
CA PRO A 123 0.78 -27.22 -3.00
C PRO A 123 1.35 -27.67 -1.65
N THR A 124 1.63 -26.72 -0.78
CA THR A 124 2.17 -26.93 0.57
C THR A 124 1.22 -26.27 1.58
N VAL A 125 0.71 -27.04 2.54
CA VAL A 125 -0.26 -26.55 3.53
C VAL A 125 0.40 -25.55 4.45
N GLN A 126 -0.32 -24.48 4.80
CA GLN A 126 0.12 -23.47 5.75
C GLN A 126 -0.76 -23.49 7.00
N GLU A 127 -0.20 -23.06 8.12
CA GLU A 127 -0.91 -22.96 9.40
C GLU A 127 -1.98 -21.84 9.33
N ILE A 128 -3.26 -22.22 9.38
CA ILE A 128 -4.37 -21.27 9.18
C ILE A 128 -4.40 -20.14 10.22
N THR A 129 -3.84 -20.37 11.42
CA THR A 129 -3.79 -19.37 12.50
C THR A 129 -2.84 -18.22 12.20
N ASP A 130 -1.96 -18.38 11.23
CA ASP A 130 -1.03 -17.34 10.79
C ASP A 130 -1.71 -16.37 9.81
N PHE A 131 -2.97 -16.62 9.44
CA PHE A 131 -3.71 -15.83 8.45
C PHE A 131 -4.97 -15.18 9.04
N VAL A 132 -5.29 -14.01 8.50
CA VAL A 132 -6.49 -13.24 8.81
C VAL A 132 -7.42 -13.29 7.61
N ALA A 133 -8.63 -13.81 7.81
CA ALA A 133 -9.63 -13.89 6.76
C ALA A 133 -10.02 -12.49 6.22
N PRO A 134 -10.51 -12.40 4.97
CA PRO A 134 -11.02 -11.13 4.45
C PRO A 134 -12.18 -10.60 5.31
N VAL A 135 -12.22 -9.28 5.51
CA VAL A 135 -13.33 -8.62 6.22
C VAL A 135 -14.51 -8.46 5.26
N VAL A 136 -15.69 -8.98 5.65
CA VAL A 136 -16.91 -8.97 4.80
C VAL A 136 -18.10 -8.39 5.56
N SER A 137 -18.90 -7.55 4.89
CA SER A 137 -19.97 -6.78 5.53
C SER A 137 -21.05 -7.67 6.07
N GLY A 138 -21.42 -7.47 7.33
CA GLY A 138 -22.48 -8.23 7.96
C GLY A 138 -22.19 -9.73 7.97
N LYS A 139 -20.91 -10.15 7.92
CA LYS A 139 -20.51 -11.55 8.03
C LYS A 139 -19.34 -11.72 8.99
N THR A 140 -19.31 -12.83 9.72
CA THR A 140 -18.06 -13.33 10.33
C THR A 140 -17.32 -14.16 9.30
N THR A 141 -16.00 -14.09 9.34
CA THR A 141 -15.14 -14.86 8.44
C THR A 141 -14.15 -15.70 9.21
N GLU A 142 -13.91 -16.92 8.72
CA GLU A 142 -13.01 -17.90 9.31
C GLU A 142 -12.20 -18.57 8.21
N VAL A 143 -10.89 -18.69 8.40
CA VAL A 143 -10.00 -19.36 7.44
C VAL A 143 -10.14 -20.87 7.60
N ASP A 144 -10.53 -21.58 6.53
CA ASP A 144 -10.70 -23.04 6.56
C ASP A 144 -9.46 -23.79 6.06
N ALA A 145 -8.75 -23.22 5.09
CA ALA A 145 -7.52 -23.79 4.55
C ALA A 145 -6.64 -22.71 3.92
N VAL A 146 -5.33 -22.89 3.97
CA VAL A 146 -4.35 -22.09 3.23
C VAL A 146 -3.33 -23.02 2.60
N VAL A 147 -3.10 -22.85 1.29
CA VAL A 147 -2.11 -23.62 0.54
C VAL A 147 -1.20 -22.67 -0.23
N GLU A 148 0.09 -22.89 -0.12
CA GLU A 148 1.10 -22.18 -0.89
C GLU A 148 1.46 -22.96 -2.14
N VAL A 149 1.53 -22.25 -3.27
CA VAL A 149 2.00 -22.79 -4.56
C VAL A 149 3.04 -21.82 -5.11
N GLY A 150 4.07 -22.34 -5.79
CA GLY A 150 5.09 -21.51 -6.41
C GLY A 150 6.25 -21.19 -5.48
N VAL A 151 6.55 -19.91 -5.28
CA VAL A 151 7.74 -19.48 -4.53
C VAL A 151 7.30 -18.49 -3.45
N LEU A 152 7.70 -18.75 -2.20
CA LEU A 152 7.36 -17.89 -1.06
C LEU A 152 7.81 -16.44 -1.29
N GLY A 153 6.86 -15.50 -1.17
CA GLY A 153 7.11 -14.06 -1.35
C GLY A 153 7.45 -13.66 -2.79
N VAL A 154 7.20 -14.53 -3.76
CA VAL A 154 7.52 -14.26 -5.17
C VAL A 154 6.32 -14.59 -6.04
N ARG A 155 5.83 -13.57 -6.74
CA ARG A 155 4.81 -13.73 -7.77
C ARG A 155 5.42 -14.34 -9.03
N LEU A 156 4.97 -15.54 -9.39
CA LEU A 156 5.16 -16.09 -10.73
C LEU A 156 3.96 -15.72 -11.59
N ASN A 157 4.17 -15.30 -12.83
CA ASN A 157 3.10 -14.91 -13.77
C ASN A 157 2.96 -15.91 -14.91
N PHE A 158 1.73 -16.12 -15.38
CA PHE A 158 1.44 -17.08 -16.45
C PHE A 158 0.87 -16.40 -17.71
N THR A 159 1.14 -16.97 -18.88
CA THR A 159 0.48 -16.55 -20.13
C THR A 159 -0.92 -17.14 -20.32
N ALA A 160 -1.22 -18.23 -19.61
CA ALA A 160 -2.53 -18.87 -19.56
C ALA A 160 -2.89 -19.15 -18.10
N PRO A 161 -4.17 -19.06 -17.70
CA PRO A 161 -4.53 -19.24 -16.31
C PRO A 161 -4.33 -20.70 -15.89
N VAL A 162 -3.96 -20.87 -14.64
CA VAL A 162 -3.71 -22.16 -14.00
C VAL A 162 -4.89 -22.49 -13.10
N LYS A 163 -5.32 -23.75 -13.11
CA LYS A 163 -6.42 -24.23 -12.27
C LYS A 163 -5.87 -24.80 -10.97
N LEU A 164 -6.30 -24.25 -9.84
CA LEU A 164 -6.06 -24.75 -8.49
C LEU A 164 -7.36 -25.36 -7.96
N VAL A 165 -7.26 -26.52 -7.31
CA VAL A 165 -8.38 -27.22 -6.67
C VAL A 165 -8.08 -27.37 -5.18
N LEU A 166 -8.99 -26.87 -4.35
CA LEU A 166 -9.00 -27.05 -2.90
C LEU A 166 -10.12 -28.05 -2.56
N SER A 167 -9.76 -29.33 -2.39
CA SER A 167 -10.77 -30.38 -2.31
C SER A 167 -11.58 -30.32 -1.02
N GLY A 168 -12.87 -30.62 -1.09
CA GLY A 168 -13.77 -30.65 0.06
C GLY A 168 -14.16 -29.27 0.62
N MET A 169 -13.79 -28.18 -0.07
CA MET A 169 -14.06 -26.80 0.35
C MET A 169 -15.34 -26.23 -0.27
N THR A 170 -16.35 -27.07 -0.51
CA THR A 170 -17.66 -26.62 -1.02
C THR A 170 -18.33 -25.62 -0.06
N GLY A 171 -19.08 -24.67 -0.62
CA GLY A 171 -19.74 -23.57 0.09
C GLY A 171 -18.82 -22.46 0.57
N LYS A 172 -17.49 -22.63 0.46
CA LYS A 172 -16.50 -21.65 0.91
C LYS A 172 -16.25 -20.58 -0.15
N LYS A 173 -15.62 -19.48 0.28
CA LYS A 173 -15.12 -18.41 -0.58
C LYS A 173 -13.61 -18.52 -0.75
N ALA A 174 -13.10 -17.94 -1.83
CA ALA A 174 -11.67 -18.00 -2.14
C ALA A 174 -10.98 -16.67 -1.83
N ALA A 175 -9.74 -16.74 -1.36
CA ALA A 175 -8.87 -15.60 -1.12
C ALA A 175 -7.42 -15.95 -1.52
N PHE A 176 -6.57 -14.93 -1.67
CA PHE A 176 -5.13 -15.11 -1.87
C PHE A 176 -4.32 -14.15 -0.99
N SER A 177 -3.02 -14.38 -0.90
CA SER A 177 -2.05 -13.44 -0.33
C SER A 177 -0.70 -13.64 -1.02
N PHE A 178 -0.10 -12.56 -1.53
CA PHE A 178 1.27 -12.59 -2.06
C PHE A 178 2.29 -12.62 -0.91
N GLU A 179 2.10 -11.73 0.06
CA GLU A 179 2.93 -11.59 1.26
C GLU A 179 2.10 -11.29 2.51
N GLY A 180 2.67 -11.59 3.68
CA GLY A 180 2.02 -11.33 4.97
C GLY A 180 0.90 -12.30 5.32
N SER A 181 0.15 -11.97 6.38
CA SER A 181 -0.92 -12.78 6.96
C SER A 181 -2.33 -12.39 6.49
N GLN A 182 -2.50 -11.18 5.94
CA GLN A 182 -3.80 -10.70 5.51
C GLN A 182 -4.20 -11.33 4.18
N LEU A 183 -5.36 -12.00 4.16
CA LEU A 183 -5.92 -12.56 2.94
C LEU A 183 -6.78 -11.51 2.21
N THR A 184 -6.59 -11.45 0.88
CA THR A 184 -7.35 -10.64 -0.06
C THR A 184 -8.41 -11.50 -0.74
N LYS A 185 -9.69 -11.09 -0.65
CA LYS A 185 -10.82 -11.85 -1.23
C LYS A 185 -10.76 -11.89 -2.75
N ILE A 186 -10.96 -13.07 -3.34
CA ILE A 186 -11.24 -13.21 -4.78
C ILE A 186 -12.71 -12.88 -5.01
N THR A 187 -12.96 -11.78 -5.70
CA THR A 187 -14.31 -11.24 -5.92
C THR A 187 -14.99 -11.84 -7.15
N THR A 188 -14.23 -12.13 -8.20
CA THR A 188 -14.74 -12.67 -9.46
C THR A 188 -15.13 -14.14 -9.31
N GLN A 189 -16.36 -14.48 -9.72
CA GLN A 189 -16.82 -15.86 -9.81
C GLN A 189 -16.67 -16.36 -11.26
N CYS A 190 -16.08 -17.53 -11.47
CA CYS A 190 -16.00 -18.14 -12.80
C CYS A 190 -17.39 -18.63 -13.24
N ALA A 191 -17.60 -18.77 -14.55
CA ALA A 191 -18.88 -19.27 -15.07
C ALA A 191 -19.11 -20.75 -14.71
N ASN A 192 -18.07 -21.57 -14.78
CA ASN A 192 -18.06 -22.95 -14.30
C ASN A 192 -16.62 -23.43 -14.02
N ALA A 193 -16.47 -24.69 -13.57
CA ALA A 193 -15.20 -25.31 -13.23
C ALA A 193 -14.15 -25.30 -14.36
N THR A 194 -14.58 -25.26 -15.62
CA THR A 194 -13.71 -25.31 -16.80
C THR A 194 -13.69 -24.01 -17.61
N ASP A 195 -14.64 -23.12 -17.35
CA ASP A 195 -14.82 -21.87 -18.07
C ASP A 195 -14.45 -20.70 -17.16
N TYR A 196 -13.21 -20.26 -17.35
CA TYR A 196 -12.61 -19.10 -16.72
C TYR A 196 -12.78 -17.82 -17.55
N THR A 197 -13.70 -17.80 -18.54
CA THR A 197 -14.01 -16.56 -19.25
C THR A 197 -14.56 -15.53 -18.27
N GLY A 198 -13.92 -14.35 -18.22
CA GLY A 198 -14.26 -13.30 -17.25
C GLY A 198 -13.21 -13.01 -16.19
N ILE A 199 -12.08 -13.74 -16.15
CA ILE A 199 -10.94 -13.33 -15.33
C ILE A 199 -10.39 -11.99 -15.85
N PRO A 200 -10.26 -10.95 -15.00
CA PRO A 200 -9.55 -9.71 -15.34
C PRO A 200 -8.11 -10.00 -15.81
N THR A 201 -7.51 -9.14 -16.64
CA THR A 201 -6.12 -9.34 -17.06
C THR A 201 -5.20 -9.53 -15.83
N ALA A 202 -4.49 -10.66 -15.77
CA ALA A 202 -3.62 -11.05 -14.64
C ALA A 202 -4.32 -11.28 -13.27
N GLY A 203 -5.64 -11.45 -13.24
CA GLY A 203 -6.42 -11.69 -12.02
C GLY A 203 -6.76 -13.16 -11.75
N GLU A 204 -7.80 -13.35 -10.94
CA GLU A 204 -8.28 -14.64 -10.47
C GLU A 204 -9.81 -14.73 -10.55
N CYS A 205 -10.34 -15.95 -10.61
CA CYS A 205 -11.75 -16.21 -10.30
C CYS A 205 -11.90 -17.51 -9.51
N TYR A 206 -13.02 -17.67 -8.81
CA TYR A 206 -13.34 -18.91 -8.11
C TYR A 206 -14.66 -19.53 -8.56
N PHE A 207 -14.79 -20.83 -8.38
CA PHE A 207 -16.01 -21.58 -8.62
C PHE A 207 -16.16 -22.70 -7.58
N ASP A 208 -17.31 -22.76 -6.93
CA ASP A 208 -17.71 -23.89 -6.08
C ASP A 208 -18.45 -24.89 -6.96
N ASP A 209 -17.87 -26.07 -7.18
CA ASP A 209 -18.44 -27.09 -8.05
C ASP A 209 -19.36 -28.07 -7.32
N SER A 210 -19.77 -27.73 -6.09
CA SER A 210 -20.52 -28.53 -5.11
C SER A 210 -19.74 -29.63 -4.38
N THR A 211 -18.47 -29.84 -4.74
CA THR A 211 -17.56 -30.77 -4.04
C THR A 211 -16.33 -30.03 -3.55
N ASP A 212 -15.72 -29.26 -4.43
CA ASP A 212 -14.43 -28.60 -4.27
C ASP A 212 -14.54 -27.10 -4.54
N LEU A 213 -13.59 -26.35 -4.01
CA LEU A 213 -13.40 -24.94 -4.38
C LEU A 213 -12.30 -24.85 -5.44
N ILE A 214 -12.67 -24.39 -6.63
CA ILE A 214 -11.77 -24.22 -7.76
C ILE A 214 -11.37 -22.74 -7.84
N VAL A 215 -10.09 -22.49 -8.06
CA VAL A 215 -9.54 -21.16 -8.35
C VAL A 215 -8.82 -21.20 -9.68
N TRP A 216 -9.15 -20.30 -10.59
CA TRP A 216 -8.36 -20.05 -11.79
C TRP A 216 -7.58 -18.75 -11.61
N THR A 217 -6.28 -18.78 -11.88
CA THR A 217 -5.37 -17.66 -11.56
C THR A 217 -4.26 -17.49 -12.60
N TYR A 218 -3.79 -16.25 -12.80
CA TYR A 218 -2.58 -15.94 -13.58
C TYR A 218 -1.31 -15.83 -12.73
N HIS A 219 -1.39 -16.15 -11.43
CA HIS A 219 -0.23 -16.14 -10.56
C HIS A 219 -0.20 -17.27 -9.53
N PHE A 220 1.01 -17.59 -9.06
CA PHE A 220 1.22 -18.45 -7.90
C PHE A 220 1.60 -17.63 -6.67
N THR A 221 0.92 -17.95 -5.58
CA THR A 221 0.96 -17.32 -4.26
C THR A 221 0.40 -18.29 -3.23
N ARG A 222 -0.06 -17.77 -2.08
CA ARG A 222 -0.91 -18.51 -1.14
C ARG A 222 -2.37 -18.30 -1.54
N PHE A 223 -3.11 -19.40 -1.58
CA PHE A 223 -4.54 -19.41 -1.82
C PHE A 223 -5.27 -20.01 -0.63
N SER A 224 -6.46 -19.51 -0.36
CA SER A 224 -7.22 -19.88 0.83
C SER A 224 -8.68 -20.12 0.51
N ALA A 225 -9.26 -21.09 1.21
CA ALA A 225 -10.69 -21.22 1.38
C ALA A 225 -11.09 -20.61 2.74
N TYR A 226 -12.15 -19.82 2.76
CA TYR A 226 -12.67 -19.23 3.99
C TYR A 226 -14.20 -19.24 4.03
N THR A 227 -14.75 -19.31 5.23
CA THR A 227 -16.19 -19.34 5.49
C THR A 227 -16.68 -17.92 5.68
N GLU A 228 -17.83 -17.62 5.10
CA GLU A 228 -18.60 -16.42 5.37
C GLU A 228 -19.90 -16.83 6.08
N THR A 229 -20.12 -16.37 7.31
CA THR A 229 -21.37 -16.62 8.06
C THR A 229 -22.10 -15.32 8.28
N ASP A 230 -23.37 -15.24 7.88
CA ASP A 230 -24.18 -14.03 8.04
C ASP A 230 -24.34 -13.63 9.51
N VAL A 231 -24.21 -12.34 9.77
CA VAL A 231 -24.46 -11.69 11.06
C VAL A 231 -25.92 -11.31 11.13
N VAL A 232 -26.68 -12.05 11.93
CA VAL A 232 -28.07 -11.69 12.25
C VAL A 232 -28.05 -10.50 13.22
N ALA A 233 -28.57 -9.34 12.77
CA ALA A 233 -28.71 -8.17 13.61
C ALA A 233 -29.70 -8.45 14.75
N ALA A 234 -29.31 -8.18 16.00
CA ALA A 234 -30.24 -8.19 17.12
C ALA A 234 -31.32 -7.14 16.87
N VAL A 235 -32.57 -7.59 16.74
CA VAL A 235 -33.75 -6.73 16.76
C VAL A 235 -33.89 -6.19 18.18
N ASP A 236 -33.98 -4.87 18.30
CA ASP A 236 -34.39 -4.19 19.52
C ASP A 236 -35.88 -4.50 19.73
N ASP A 237 -36.19 -5.57 20.46
CA ASP A 237 -37.53 -5.81 20.99
C ASP A 237 -37.45 -6.57 22.32
N ASP A 238 -38.24 -6.10 23.28
CA ASP A 238 -38.23 -6.42 24.72
C ASP A 238 -38.71 -7.87 25.04
N ASP A 239 -38.58 -8.82 24.12
CA ASP A 239 -39.00 -10.22 24.32
C ASP A 239 -38.07 -11.20 23.59
N ILE A 240 -36.87 -11.42 24.12
CA ILE A 240 -35.97 -12.48 23.66
C ILE A 240 -35.73 -13.48 24.78
N THR A 241 -36.35 -14.66 24.65
CA THR A 241 -35.92 -15.86 25.34
C THR A 241 -34.54 -16.28 24.82
N PHE A 242 -33.53 -16.24 25.69
CA PHE A 242 -32.14 -16.57 25.37
C PHE A 242 -31.97 -18.04 24.98
N ASP A 243 -31.80 -18.29 23.68
CA ASP A 243 -31.05 -19.42 23.15
C ASP A 243 -29.55 -19.14 23.37
N SER A 244 -28.83 -20.15 23.87
CA SER A 244 -27.42 -20.13 24.23
C SER A 244 -26.39 -20.02 23.08
N ASN A 245 -26.78 -19.70 21.84
CA ASN A 245 -25.85 -19.60 20.70
C ASN A 245 -25.81 -18.25 19.95
N VAL A 246 -26.28 -17.15 20.55
CA VAL A 246 -26.20 -15.81 19.92
C VAL A 246 -24.88 -15.10 20.26
N THR A 247 -23.96 -15.04 19.31
CA THR A 247 -22.77 -14.16 19.37
C THR A 247 -23.15 -12.73 18.97
N VAL A 248 -23.05 -11.80 19.92
CA VAL A 248 -23.29 -10.37 19.70
C VAL A 248 -22.12 -9.77 18.92
N ILE A 249 -22.41 -9.18 17.76
CA ILE A 249 -21.38 -8.63 16.85
C ILE A 249 -21.27 -7.13 17.04
N THR A 250 -20.07 -6.71 17.43
CA THR A 250 -19.71 -5.31 17.64
C THR A 250 -19.06 -4.77 16.38
N ILE A 251 -19.75 -3.88 15.65
CA ILE A 251 -19.14 -3.10 14.56
C ILE A 251 -18.04 -2.23 15.18
N PRO A 252 -16.78 -2.27 14.68
CA PRO A 252 -15.73 -1.39 15.17
C PRO A 252 -16.18 0.07 15.06
N THR A 253 -16.36 0.69 16.21
CA THR A 253 -16.82 2.07 16.30
C THR A 253 -16.07 2.81 17.38
N LYS A 254 -15.88 4.10 17.14
CA LYS A 254 -15.33 5.02 18.12
C LYS A 254 -16.17 6.29 18.11
N SER A 255 -16.54 6.74 19.30
CA SER A 255 -17.25 8.00 19.48
C SER A 255 -16.52 8.91 20.46
N VAL A 256 -16.70 10.20 20.28
CA VAL A 256 -16.33 11.23 21.25
C VAL A 256 -17.48 12.21 21.42
N VAL A 257 -17.63 12.73 22.63
CA VAL A 257 -18.54 13.84 22.94
C VAL A 257 -17.72 14.99 23.49
N TRP A 258 -17.79 16.14 22.83
CA TRP A 258 -17.22 17.38 23.34
C TRP A 258 -18.32 18.20 24.01
N SER A 259 -18.19 18.41 25.33
CA SER A 259 -19.18 19.15 26.12
C SER A 259 -19.40 20.56 25.59
N THR A 260 -18.31 21.21 25.17
CA THR A 260 -18.30 22.56 24.59
C THR A 260 -17.22 22.64 23.52
N VAL A 261 -17.59 23.21 22.38
CA VAL A 261 -16.72 23.52 21.25
C VAL A 261 -16.90 25.00 20.95
N ASN A 262 -15.81 25.75 20.83
CA ASN A 262 -15.87 27.16 20.46
C ASN A 262 -15.60 27.34 18.96
N ALA A 263 -16.16 28.39 18.37
CA ALA A 263 -15.88 28.78 17.00
C ALA A 263 -14.37 29.00 16.77
N GLY A 264 -13.85 28.44 15.68
CA GLY A 264 -12.42 28.45 15.32
C GLY A 264 -11.54 27.49 16.12
N GLU A 265 -12.13 26.68 17.01
CA GLU A 265 -11.41 25.63 17.73
C GLU A 265 -11.38 24.34 16.91
N THR A 266 -10.21 23.71 16.81
CA THR A 266 -10.06 22.36 16.26
C THR A 266 -10.21 21.32 17.36
N LYS A 267 -11.12 20.36 17.18
CA LYS A 267 -11.27 19.19 18.04
C LYS A 267 -10.82 17.93 17.31
N THR A 268 -10.21 17.01 18.06
CA THR A 268 -9.69 15.75 17.53
C THR A 268 -10.42 14.56 18.13
N LEU A 269 -10.81 13.63 17.28
CA LEU A 269 -11.15 12.26 17.64
C LEU A 269 -9.96 11.36 17.30
N THR A 270 -9.28 10.82 18.31
CA THR A 270 -8.24 9.79 18.14
C THR A 270 -8.87 8.40 18.15
N ILE A 271 -8.42 7.54 17.23
CA ILE A 271 -8.97 6.20 17.01
C ILE A 271 -7.89 5.17 17.36
N ASP A 272 -7.93 4.69 18.60
CA ASP A 272 -7.00 3.66 19.10
C ASP A 272 -7.51 2.23 18.83
N ASN A 273 -8.22 2.03 17.71
CA ASN A 273 -8.75 0.73 17.31
C ASN A 273 -8.16 0.33 15.96
N SER A 274 -7.37 -0.75 15.95
CA SER A 274 -6.71 -1.28 14.74
C SER A 274 -7.69 -1.76 13.67
N ASP A 275 -8.93 -2.05 14.05
CA ASP A 275 -9.98 -2.53 13.15
C ASP A 275 -10.71 -1.37 12.44
N ILE A 276 -10.36 -0.12 12.76
CA ILE A 276 -10.82 1.08 12.05
C ILE A 276 -9.63 1.67 11.31
N PHE A 277 -9.72 1.78 9.98
CA PHE A 277 -8.60 2.25 9.14
C PHE A 277 -8.35 3.77 9.22
N ALA A 278 -9.25 4.53 9.83
CA ALA A 278 -8.99 5.91 10.23
C ALA A 278 -8.18 5.96 11.54
N ASP A 279 -7.14 6.79 11.58
CA ASP A 279 -6.28 7.00 12.75
C ASP A 279 -6.78 8.18 13.61
N SER A 280 -7.21 9.25 12.95
CA SER A 280 -7.78 10.41 13.63
C SER A 280 -8.66 11.26 12.72
N ILE A 281 -9.60 11.98 13.32
CA ILE A 281 -10.43 12.97 12.64
C ILE A 281 -10.30 14.30 13.38
N ASP A 282 -9.82 15.34 12.70
CA ASP A 282 -9.77 16.71 13.21
C ASP A 282 -10.91 17.53 12.61
N VAL A 283 -11.59 18.32 13.43
CA VAL A 283 -12.76 19.12 13.02
C VAL A 283 -12.60 20.54 13.54
N GLU A 284 -12.58 21.52 12.64
CA GLU A 284 -12.65 22.94 12.97
C GLU A 284 -14.09 23.44 12.78
N PHE A 285 -14.64 24.11 13.78
CA PHE A 285 -16.03 24.54 13.79
C PHE A 285 -16.18 26.04 13.54
N ILE A 286 -17.26 26.45 12.86
CA ILE A 286 -17.57 27.85 12.55
C ILE A 286 -18.37 28.51 13.70
N SER A 287 -19.08 27.72 14.48
CA SER A 287 -20.01 28.16 15.53
C SER A 287 -19.70 27.48 16.87
N ASP A 288 -20.17 28.09 17.96
CA ASP A 288 -20.11 27.48 19.29
C ASP A 288 -21.15 26.37 19.38
N ILE A 289 -20.73 25.16 19.78
CA ILE A 289 -21.59 23.98 19.87
C ILE A 289 -21.47 23.34 21.25
N THR A 290 -22.61 22.87 21.77
CA THR A 290 -22.68 22.13 23.03
C THR A 290 -23.01 20.67 22.77
N ASN A 291 -22.35 19.76 23.49
CA ASN A 291 -22.54 18.31 23.40
C ASN A 291 -22.38 17.77 21.96
N ALA A 292 -21.44 18.31 21.19
CA ALA A 292 -21.12 17.82 19.86
C ALA A 292 -20.62 16.38 19.97
N LYS A 293 -21.27 15.44 19.27
CA LYS A 293 -20.87 14.03 19.25
C LYS A 293 -20.49 13.62 17.84
N LEU A 294 -19.30 13.07 17.70
CA LEU A 294 -18.80 12.50 16.46
C LEU A 294 -18.61 11.00 16.66
N THR A 295 -19.05 10.21 15.68
CA THR A 295 -18.89 8.76 15.67
C THR A 295 -18.33 8.33 14.34
N VAL A 296 -17.29 7.52 14.36
CA VAL A 296 -16.78 6.80 13.19
C VAL A 296 -17.09 5.32 13.34
N LYS A 297 -17.48 4.70 12.24
CA LYS A 297 -17.68 3.26 12.12
C LYS A 297 -16.90 2.75 10.93
N GLN A 298 -16.19 1.64 11.12
CA GLN A 298 -15.72 0.84 10.00
C GLN A 298 -16.93 0.11 9.43
N VAL A 299 -17.29 0.40 8.18
CA VAL A 299 -18.40 -0.27 7.48
C VAL A 299 -17.84 -0.99 6.28
N THR A 300 -18.46 -2.09 5.89
CA THR A 300 -17.89 -2.92 4.82
C THR A 300 -18.69 -2.80 3.52
N GLU A 301 -19.99 -2.49 3.59
CA GLU A 301 -20.79 -2.18 2.41
C GLU A 301 -21.89 -1.16 2.76
N PRO A 302 -21.67 0.13 2.50
CA PRO A 302 -22.70 1.15 2.71
C PRO A 302 -23.81 1.05 1.66
N ALA A 303 -24.96 1.66 1.93
CA ALA A 303 -26.13 1.62 1.04
C ALA A 303 -25.85 2.04 -0.42
N ASN A 304 -24.87 2.91 -0.63
CA ASN A 304 -24.35 3.27 -1.95
C ASN A 304 -22.88 2.90 -1.97
N THR A 305 -22.50 1.88 -2.74
CA THR A 305 -21.10 1.45 -2.92
C THR A 305 -20.42 2.25 -4.02
N LYS A 306 -19.09 2.37 -3.96
CA LYS A 306 -18.27 2.93 -5.05
C LYS A 306 -17.93 1.80 -6.03
N GLU A 307 -18.05 2.06 -7.32
CA GLU A 307 -17.64 1.11 -8.35
C GLU A 307 -16.11 0.94 -8.37
N GLY A 308 -15.66 -0.27 -8.74
CA GLY A 308 -14.25 -0.62 -8.83
C GLY A 308 -13.64 -1.09 -7.50
N THR A 309 -12.32 -1.09 -7.45
CA THR A 309 -11.53 -1.55 -6.30
C THR A 309 -11.67 -0.56 -5.14
N VAL A 310 -12.07 -1.05 -3.96
CA VAL A 310 -12.17 -0.24 -2.73
C VAL A 310 -11.44 -0.96 -1.61
N TYR A 311 -10.58 -0.24 -0.89
CA TYR A 311 -9.86 -0.77 0.27
C TYR A 311 -10.77 -0.90 1.49
N ALA A 312 -11.51 0.17 1.81
CA ALA A 312 -12.33 0.24 3.01
C ALA A 312 -13.40 1.34 2.93
N TYR A 313 -14.50 1.17 3.65
CA TYR A 313 -15.50 2.23 3.85
C TYR A 313 -15.55 2.70 5.32
N LEU A 314 -15.86 3.98 5.49
CA LEU A 314 -16.06 4.60 6.80
C LEU A 314 -17.42 5.31 6.82
N GLU A 315 -18.21 5.10 7.86
CA GLU A 315 -19.40 5.92 8.13
C GLU A 315 -19.07 6.87 9.28
N ILE A 316 -19.12 8.18 9.01
CA ILE A 316 -18.91 9.19 10.03
C ILE A 316 -20.23 9.92 10.28
N THR A 317 -20.79 9.72 11.47
CA THR A 317 -22.04 10.34 11.91
C THR A 317 -21.79 11.39 12.98
N LYS A 318 -22.73 12.34 13.04
CA LYS A 318 -22.69 13.50 13.91
C LYS A 318 -24.02 13.63 14.63
N GLU A 319 -23.98 14.08 15.88
CA GLU A 319 -25.16 14.47 16.65
C GLU A 319 -24.90 15.83 17.31
N ASN A 320 -25.95 16.67 17.36
CA ASN A 320 -25.94 18.03 17.89
C ASN A 320 -25.11 19.06 17.09
N PHE A 321 -24.74 18.75 15.85
CA PHE A 321 -24.21 19.73 14.88
C PHE A 321 -24.43 19.25 13.44
N GLU A 322 -24.38 20.19 12.51
CA GLU A 322 -24.58 19.94 11.08
C GLU A 322 -23.28 20.10 10.28
N ASN A 323 -23.28 19.63 9.03
CA ASN A 323 -22.12 19.81 8.15
C ASN A 323 -21.86 21.30 7.88
N SER A 324 -22.89 22.15 7.94
CA SER A 324 -22.78 23.61 7.81
C SER A 324 -22.07 24.28 8.99
N ASP A 325 -21.90 23.59 10.12
CA ASP A 325 -21.17 24.11 11.28
C ASP A 325 -19.66 23.83 11.19
N ILE A 326 -19.21 23.09 10.17
CA ILE A 326 -17.82 22.68 9.98
C ILE A 326 -17.12 23.68 9.03
N SER A 327 -16.01 24.25 9.49
CA SER A 327 -15.12 25.11 8.69
C SER A 327 -14.27 24.24 7.76
N SER A 328 -13.60 23.26 8.36
CA SER A 328 -12.81 22.25 7.68
C SER A 328 -12.71 21.02 8.58
N ALA A 329 -12.54 19.85 7.99
CA ALA A 329 -12.19 18.65 8.72
C ALA A 329 -11.14 17.86 7.94
N SER A 330 -10.24 17.19 8.66
CA SER A 330 -9.26 16.30 8.09
C SER A 330 -9.42 14.89 8.66
N ILE A 331 -9.30 13.90 7.78
CA ILE A 331 -9.36 12.48 8.12
C ILE A 331 -7.98 11.90 7.83
N LYS A 332 -7.33 11.39 8.87
CA LYS A 332 -6.10 10.62 8.77
C LYS A 332 -6.42 9.15 8.70
N PHE A 333 -5.86 8.45 7.73
CA PHE A 333 -6.12 7.03 7.52
C PHE A 333 -4.90 6.31 6.97
N ARG A 334 -4.91 4.99 7.10
CA ARG A 334 -3.82 4.11 6.66
C ARG A 334 -4.30 3.09 5.65
N VAL A 335 -3.41 2.72 4.74
CA VAL A 335 -3.60 1.64 3.76
C VAL A 335 -2.42 0.69 3.86
N ALA A 336 -2.70 -0.61 3.93
CA ALA A 336 -1.67 -1.63 3.98
C ALA A 336 -0.86 -1.65 2.67
N ASN A 337 0.47 -1.65 2.77
CA ASN A 337 1.35 -1.72 1.60
C ASN A 337 1.10 -3.00 0.80
N SER A 338 0.87 -4.13 1.49
CA SER A 338 0.53 -5.39 0.84
C SER A 338 -0.72 -5.29 -0.04
N TRP A 339 -1.76 -4.58 0.40
CA TRP A 339 -2.96 -4.41 -0.42
C TRP A 339 -2.70 -3.57 -1.68
N LEU A 340 -1.82 -2.57 -1.59
CA LEU A 340 -1.40 -1.77 -2.75
C LEU A 340 -0.66 -2.64 -3.77
N ASP A 341 0.28 -3.45 -3.30
CA ASP A 341 1.07 -4.37 -4.13
C ASP A 341 0.19 -5.44 -4.78
N ASP A 342 -0.70 -6.07 -3.99
CA ASP A 342 -1.65 -7.09 -4.42
C ASP A 342 -2.52 -6.61 -5.60
N ASN A 343 -2.89 -5.32 -5.56
CA ASN A 343 -3.78 -4.70 -6.55
C ASN A 343 -3.01 -3.89 -7.62
N SER A 344 -1.68 -3.89 -7.61
CA SER A 344 -0.84 -3.10 -8.53
C SER A 344 -1.18 -1.60 -8.54
N ILE A 345 -1.49 -1.04 -7.38
CA ILE A 345 -1.84 0.37 -7.20
C ILE A 345 -0.64 1.12 -6.66
N SER A 346 -0.24 2.23 -7.31
CA SER A 346 0.78 3.12 -6.74
C SER A 346 0.21 3.75 -5.47
N LYS A 347 1.01 3.87 -4.41
CA LYS A 347 0.61 4.59 -3.18
C LYS A 347 0.19 6.03 -3.48
N GLU A 348 0.78 6.63 -4.51
CA GLU A 348 0.42 7.95 -5.03
C GLU A 348 -1.00 7.98 -5.56
N ASP A 349 -1.57 6.88 -6.02
CA ASP A 349 -2.88 6.82 -6.65
C ASP A 349 -4.02 6.54 -5.67
N ILE A 350 -3.82 6.72 -4.36
CA ILE A 350 -4.87 6.57 -3.36
C ILE A 350 -5.54 7.91 -3.03
N ALA A 351 -6.87 7.88 -2.93
CA ALA A 351 -7.68 9.00 -2.45
C ALA A 351 -8.79 8.53 -1.49
N LEU A 352 -9.23 9.45 -0.63
CA LEU A 352 -10.49 9.30 0.09
C LEU A 352 -11.63 9.90 -0.73
N PHE A 353 -12.70 9.16 -0.89
CA PHE A 353 -13.92 9.62 -1.56
C PHE A 353 -15.01 9.84 -0.53
N ARG A 354 -15.86 10.84 -0.74
CA ARG A 354 -17.05 11.11 0.10
C ARG A 354 -18.31 10.95 -0.73
N TYR A 355 -19.28 10.21 -0.21
CA TYR A 355 -20.59 10.10 -0.84
C TYR A 355 -21.50 11.27 -0.43
N THR A 356 -22.04 12.00 -1.40
CA THR A 356 -23.05 13.05 -1.19
C THR A 356 -24.34 12.70 -1.94
N THR A 357 -24.34 12.88 -3.25
CA THR A 357 -25.27 12.30 -4.23
C THR A 357 -24.53 11.35 -5.19
N GLN A 358 -23.22 11.48 -5.25
CA GLN A 358 -22.25 10.67 -5.97
C GLN A 358 -20.98 10.55 -5.12
N TRP A 359 -20.02 9.76 -5.57
CA TRP A 359 -18.70 9.68 -4.95
C TRP A 359 -17.82 10.81 -5.43
N ASP A 360 -17.54 11.76 -4.55
CA ASP A 360 -16.66 12.90 -4.83
C ASP A 360 -15.24 12.59 -4.27
N GLU A 361 -14.21 12.71 -5.11
CA GLU A 361 -12.82 12.60 -4.66
C GLU A 361 -12.46 13.78 -3.74
N LEU A 362 -11.78 13.49 -2.63
CA LEU A 362 -11.26 14.49 -1.72
C LEU A 362 -9.77 14.74 -1.96
N GLU A 363 -9.34 15.97 -1.73
CA GLU A 363 -7.92 16.32 -1.71
C GLU A 363 -7.21 15.48 -0.64
N THR A 364 -6.38 14.56 -1.11
CA THR A 364 -5.71 13.53 -0.30
C THR A 364 -4.20 13.61 -0.51
N VAL A 365 -3.44 13.70 0.58
CA VAL A 365 -1.97 13.82 0.57
C VAL A 365 -1.37 12.68 1.39
N ILE A 366 -0.29 12.07 0.88
CA ILE A 366 0.53 11.11 1.63
C ILE A 366 1.32 11.87 2.68
N GLU A 367 1.16 11.50 3.96
CA GLU A 367 1.94 12.09 5.05
C GLU A 367 3.26 11.36 5.26
N ARG A 368 3.22 10.02 5.29
CA ARG A 368 4.37 9.16 5.56
C ARG A 368 4.07 7.72 5.13
N GLU A 369 5.10 6.89 5.21
CA GLU A 369 5.05 5.46 4.98
C GLU A 369 5.97 4.76 5.99
N ASP A 370 5.61 3.54 6.38
CA ASP A 370 6.48 2.60 7.06
C ASP A 370 6.43 1.24 6.36
N ASP A 371 7.12 0.23 6.91
CA ASP A 371 7.25 -1.09 6.27
C ASP A 371 5.89 -1.81 6.08
N SER A 372 4.83 -1.40 6.79
CA SER A 372 3.53 -2.07 6.74
C SER A 372 2.44 -1.23 6.09
N ASN A 373 2.47 0.09 6.25
CA ASN A 373 1.37 0.95 5.78
C ASN A 373 1.86 2.28 5.18
N ALA A 374 1.09 2.77 4.22
CA ALA A 374 1.08 4.16 3.77
C ALA A 374 0.01 4.96 4.53
N TYR A 375 0.35 6.18 4.94
CA TYR A 375 -0.52 7.04 5.75
C TYR A 375 -0.88 8.30 5.00
N TYR A 376 -2.16 8.64 5.04
CA TYR A 376 -2.76 9.68 4.23
C TYR A 376 -3.54 10.67 5.10
N THR A 377 -3.68 11.89 4.61
CA THR A 377 -4.62 12.88 5.13
C THR A 377 -5.50 13.38 4.01
N ALA A 378 -6.82 13.29 4.21
CA ALA A 378 -7.81 13.82 3.30
C ALA A 378 -8.58 14.98 3.94
N THR A 379 -8.81 16.05 3.18
CA THR A 379 -9.60 17.20 3.64
C THR A 379 -11.05 17.09 3.18
N THR A 380 -12.00 17.30 4.08
CA THR A 380 -13.43 17.28 3.79
C THR A 380 -14.18 18.45 4.42
N SER A 381 -15.21 18.94 3.72
CA SER A 381 -16.14 19.97 4.21
C SER A 381 -17.27 19.41 5.08
N GLY A 382 -17.29 18.11 5.35
CA GLY A 382 -18.29 17.51 6.23
C GLY A 382 -18.28 15.98 6.21
N PHE A 383 -19.21 15.40 6.96
CA PHE A 383 -19.28 13.97 7.22
C PHE A 383 -20.43 13.27 6.51
N SER A 384 -20.18 12.03 6.11
CA SER A 384 -21.06 11.11 5.37
C SER A 384 -20.45 9.71 5.41
N THR A 385 -20.78 8.88 4.43
CA THR A 385 -20.03 7.69 4.03
C THR A 385 -18.80 8.09 3.23
N PHE A 386 -17.68 7.43 3.50
CA PHE A 386 -16.41 7.59 2.80
C PHE A 386 -15.90 6.24 2.29
N ALA A 387 -15.09 6.28 1.23
CA ALA A 387 -14.41 5.13 0.65
C ALA A 387 -12.92 5.45 0.45
N ILE A 388 -12.04 4.55 0.87
CA ILE A 388 -10.61 4.60 0.54
C ILE A 388 -10.43 3.76 -0.72
N ALA A 389 -10.02 4.38 -1.83
CA ALA A 389 -9.95 3.72 -3.13
C ALA A 389 -8.88 4.35 -4.04
N PRO A 390 -8.50 3.67 -5.14
CA PRO A 390 -7.65 4.25 -6.17
C PRO A 390 -8.33 5.44 -6.87
N ARG A 391 -7.51 6.37 -7.35
CA ARG A 391 -7.94 7.42 -8.28
C ARG A 391 -8.36 6.80 -9.59
N GLU A 392 -9.39 7.37 -10.18
CA GLU A 392 -9.83 6.96 -11.52
C GLU A 392 -8.79 7.47 -12.54
N VAL A 393 -8.13 6.53 -13.23
CA VAL A 393 -7.30 6.84 -14.40
C VAL A 393 -8.21 7.30 -15.52
N VAL A 394 -8.30 8.62 -15.73
CA VAL A 394 -8.91 9.17 -16.94
C VAL A 394 -7.96 8.84 -18.09
N PRO A 395 -8.36 8.04 -19.10
CA PRO A 395 -7.48 7.67 -20.20
C PRO A 395 -7.00 8.94 -20.91
N GLU A 396 -5.68 9.10 -20.98
CA GLU A 396 -5.03 10.17 -21.73
C GLU A 396 -5.36 9.98 -23.22
N VAL A 397 -6.12 10.91 -23.80
CA VAL A 397 -6.42 10.92 -25.23
C VAL A 397 -5.11 11.21 -25.95
N VAL A 398 -4.47 10.17 -26.47
CA VAL A 398 -3.30 10.29 -27.33
C VAL A 398 -3.74 10.89 -28.67
N GLU A 399 -3.44 12.18 -28.88
CA GLU A 399 -3.55 12.78 -30.22
C GLU A 399 -2.48 12.18 -31.14
N GLU A 400 -2.89 11.45 -32.17
CA GLU A 400 -1.98 10.92 -33.19
C GLU A 400 -1.37 12.07 -34.02
N VAL A 401 -0.05 12.25 -33.91
CA VAL A 401 0.74 13.15 -34.77
C VAL A 401 1.12 12.38 -36.03
N PRO A 402 0.83 12.89 -37.25
CA PRO A 402 1.04 12.13 -38.49
C PRO A 402 2.53 11.99 -38.84
N GLU A 403 2.88 10.77 -39.24
CA GLU A 403 4.21 10.32 -39.66
C GLU A 403 4.63 10.98 -40.99
N VAL A 404 5.85 11.53 -41.04
CA VAL A 404 6.43 12.16 -42.25
C VAL A 404 7.58 11.30 -42.77
N GLU A 405 7.49 10.89 -44.03
CA GLU A 405 8.47 10.02 -44.72
C GLU A 405 9.87 10.66 -44.88
N PRO A 406 10.96 9.86 -44.87
CA PRO A 406 12.33 10.36 -44.94
C PRO A 406 12.80 10.66 -46.38
N VAL A 407 13.59 11.73 -46.53
CA VAL A 407 14.28 12.15 -47.77
C VAL A 407 15.74 11.64 -47.75
N PRO A 408 16.35 11.24 -48.89
CA PRO A 408 17.62 10.51 -48.92
C PRO A 408 18.85 11.39 -48.60
N GLU A 409 19.82 10.77 -47.93
CA GLU A 409 21.05 11.35 -47.37
C GLU A 409 22.21 11.34 -48.39
N GLU A 410 22.90 12.47 -48.56
CA GLU A 410 24.13 12.61 -49.36
C GLU A 410 25.37 12.38 -48.46
N GLU A 411 26.31 11.54 -48.93
CA GLU A 411 27.54 11.17 -48.22
C GLU A 411 28.56 12.34 -48.19
N VAL A 412 29.02 12.71 -46.98
CA VAL A 412 30.13 13.66 -46.74
C VAL A 412 31.33 12.89 -46.15
N PRO A 413 32.59 13.23 -46.50
CA PRO A 413 33.79 12.45 -46.15
C PRO A 413 34.15 12.52 -44.65
N PRO A 414 35.01 11.60 -44.14
CA PRO A 414 35.24 11.44 -42.70
C PRO A 414 36.11 12.55 -42.13
N GLU A 415 35.61 13.19 -41.07
CA GLU A 415 36.30 14.19 -40.26
C GLU A 415 37.00 13.51 -39.05
N GLU A 416 38.17 14.04 -38.70
CA GLU A 416 39.10 13.59 -37.65
C GLU A 416 38.45 13.67 -36.24
N PRO A 417 38.83 12.83 -35.24
CA PRO A 417 38.08 12.76 -33.99
C PRO A 417 38.32 14.02 -33.15
N GLU A 418 37.34 14.91 -33.16
CA GLU A 418 37.23 16.02 -32.23
C GLU A 418 36.57 15.53 -30.93
N GLU A 419 37.11 16.02 -29.82
CA GLU A 419 36.78 15.67 -28.43
C GLU A 419 35.27 15.91 -28.15
N GLU A 420 34.54 14.86 -27.75
CA GLU A 420 33.08 14.96 -27.52
C GLU A 420 32.76 15.89 -26.34
N GLU A 421 32.43 17.16 -26.65
CA GLU A 421 31.59 17.97 -25.78
C GLU A 421 30.15 17.44 -25.82
N VAL A 422 29.69 16.93 -24.68
CA VAL A 422 28.33 16.41 -24.48
C VAL A 422 27.31 17.49 -24.89
N PRO A 423 26.40 17.22 -25.85
CA PRO A 423 25.42 18.20 -26.26
C PRO A 423 24.48 18.52 -25.08
N PRO A 424 24.04 19.78 -24.91
CA PRO A 424 23.02 20.07 -23.92
C PRO A 424 21.76 19.31 -24.30
N SER A 425 21.44 18.30 -23.47
CA SER A 425 20.13 17.66 -23.43
C SER A 425 19.06 18.74 -23.53
N ARG A 426 18.07 18.57 -24.42
CA ARG A 426 16.88 19.43 -24.49
C ARG A 426 16.17 19.37 -23.14
N VAL A 427 16.54 20.28 -22.25
CA VAL A 427 15.94 20.44 -20.93
C VAL A 427 14.52 20.93 -21.20
N ASN A 428 13.54 20.10 -20.89
CA ASN A 428 12.13 20.45 -20.89
C ASN A 428 11.96 21.83 -20.21
N ILE A 429 11.40 22.86 -20.84
CA ILE A 429 11.46 24.23 -20.29
C ILE A 429 10.43 24.43 -19.13
N LEU A 430 9.82 23.35 -18.64
CA LEU A 430 8.88 23.39 -17.52
C LEU A 430 9.56 23.54 -16.14
N TRP A 431 10.80 23.08 -15.95
CA TRP A 431 11.51 23.25 -14.66
C TRP A 431 12.09 24.67 -14.45
N LEU A 432 12.25 25.47 -15.50
CA LEU A 432 12.61 26.90 -15.35
C LEU A 432 11.46 27.71 -14.73
N ASN A 433 10.21 27.33 -15.01
CA ASN A 433 9.04 27.88 -14.32
C ASN A 433 8.97 27.40 -12.86
N ILE A 434 9.38 26.16 -12.57
CA ILE A 434 9.42 25.64 -11.20
C ILE A 434 10.50 26.34 -10.37
N LEU A 435 11.66 26.71 -10.94
CA LEU A 435 12.66 27.51 -10.24
C LEU A 435 12.19 28.95 -9.99
N TRP A 436 11.44 29.56 -10.90
CA TRP A 436 10.80 30.86 -10.67
C TRP A 436 9.66 30.78 -9.66
N LEU A 437 8.91 29.69 -9.63
CA LEU A 437 7.81 29.44 -8.69
C LEU A 437 8.33 29.11 -7.29
N ILE A 438 9.41 28.34 -7.18
CA ILE A 438 10.12 28.09 -5.92
C ILE A 438 10.78 29.39 -5.43
N ALA A 439 11.39 30.21 -6.31
CA ALA A 439 11.92 31.51 -5.91
C ALA A 439 10.80 32.47 -5.45
N ALA A 440 9.64 32.47 -6.12
CA ALA A 440 8.46 33.24 -5.70
C ALA A 440 7.87 32.73 -4.38
N ILE A 441 7.79 31.42 -4.18
CA ILE A 441 7.35 30.79 -2.92
C ILE A 441 8.34 31.08 -1.80
N VAL A 442 9.65 31.03 -2.06
CA VAL A 442 10.68 31.40 -1.09
C VAL A 442 10.56 32.89 -0.75
N VAL A 443 10.31 33.78 -1.71
CA VAL A 443 10.05 35.21 -1.45
C VAL A 443 8.74 35.42 -0.68
N ILE A 444 7.68 34.67 -0.98
CA ILE A 444 6.39 34.74 -0.26
C ILE A 444 6.53 34.18 1.16
N VAL A 445 7.27 33.09 1.34
CA VAL A 445 7.61 32.53 2.66
C VAL A 445 8.55 33.46 3.41
N PHE A 446 9.50 34.13 2.74
CA PHE A 446 10.35 35.14 3.35
C PHE A 446 9.53 36.37 3.77
N ILE A 447 8.59 36.84 2.94
CA ILE A 447 7.65 37.92 3.25
C ILE A 447 6.70 37.49 4.38
N TYR A 448 6.23 36.26 4.38
CA TYR A 448 5.34 35.71 5.41
C TYR A 448 6.05 35.53 6.75
N VAL A 449 7.29 35.03 6.75
CA VAL A 449 8.16 34.94 7.92
C VAL A 449 8.51 36.35 8.42
N PHE A 450 8.84 37.30 7.53
CA PHE A 450 9.03 38.71 7.90
C PHE A 450 7.75 39.40 8.40
N TRP A 451 6.57 39.02 7.90
CA TRP A 451 5.28 39.51 8.40
C TRP A 451 4.91 38.86 9.75
N LYS A 452 5.29 37.59 9.96
CA LYS A 452 5.06 36.81 11.19
C LYS A 452 6.01 37.23 12.32
N GLU A 453 7.25 37.58 12.01
CA GLU A 453 8.19 38.23 12.94
C GLU A 453 7.92 39.73 13.09
N GLY A 454 7.42 40.40 12.05
CA GLY A 454 7.03 41.82 12.09
C GLY A 454 5.77 42.09 12.91
N LYS A 455 4.81 41.15 12.98
CA LYS A 455 3.61 41.29 13.83
C LYS A 455 3.83 40.89 15.29
N ARG A 456 4.98 40.30 15.64
CA ARG A 456 5.41 40.11 17.04
C ARG A 456 6.28 41.26 17.59
N ARG A 457 6.66 42.23 16.76
CA ARG A 457 7.39 43.45 17.15
C ARG A 457 6.63 44.76 16.89
N ARG A 458 5.30 44.75 17.08
CA ARG A 458 4.55 45.99 17.35
C ARG A 458 4.45 46.25 18.86
N GLY A 459 5.63 46.37 19.47
CA GLY A 459 5.78 46.98 20.79
C GLY A 459 5.79 48.50 20.64
N SER A 460 4.88 49.14 21.37
CA SER A 460 4.72 50.58 21.64
C SER A 460 5.82 51.54 21.13
N LYS A 461 5.40 52.59 20.39
CA LYS A 461 6.21 53.80 20.18
C LYS A 461 6.46 54.48 21.54
N GLY A 462 7.59 54.15 22.17
CA GLY A 462 8.07 54.80 23.39
C GLY A 462 8.36 56.29 23.15
N ASN A 463 7.85 57.12 24.04
CA ASN A 463 8.11 58.55 24.10
C ASN A 463 9.55 58.80 24.56
N GLY A 464 10.20 59.88 24.09
CA GLY A 464 11.63 60.14 24.35
C GLY A 464 12.07 60.23 25.82
N LYS A 465 11.13 60.25 26.78
CA LYS A 465 11.40 60.18 28.21
C LYS A 465 11.92 58.82 28.67
N GLU A 466 11.44 57.72 28.09
CA GLU A 466 11.89 56.37 28.49
C GLU A 466 13.36 56.12 28.10
N LEU A 467 13.80 56.70 26.99
CA LEU A 467 15.20 56.67 26.55
C LEU A 467 16.11 57.44 27.50
N GLU A 468 15.70 58.64 27.92
CA GLU A 468 16.47 59.47 28.85
C GLU A 468 16.56 58.84 30.25
N ASP A 469 15.48 58.21 30.75
CA ASP A 469 15.48 57.50 32.03
C ASP A 469 16.36 56.25 32.01
N TYR A 470 16.36 55.51 30.89
CA TYR A 470 17.24 54.36 30.71
C TYR A 470 18.73 54.75 30.70
N ILE A 471 19.08 55.80 29.93
CA ILE A 471 20.45 56.32 29.87
C ILE A 471 20.89 56.79 31.25
N LYS A 472 20.08 57.59 31.95
CA LYS A 472 20.40 58.07 33.32
C LYS A 472 20.65 56.92 34.31
N LYS A 473 19.83 55.87 34.26
CA LYS A 473 19.97 54.70 35.14
C LYS A 473 21.25 53.90 34.89
N ARG A 474 21.69 53.80 33.63
CA ARG A 474 22.89 53.06 33.22
C ARG A 474 24.16 53.89 33.42
N THR A 475 24.12 55.20 33.18
CA THR A 475 25.22 56.12 33.51
C THR A 475 25.54 56.09 35.01
N ASN A 476 24.53 56.09 35.88
CA ASN A 476 24.73 55.96 37.33
C ASN A 476 25.32 54.60 37.76
N LYS A 477 25.30 53.58 36.89
CA LYS A 477 25.91 52.27 37.11
C LYS A 477 27.29 52.13 36.45
N GLY A 478 27.85 53.20 35.89
CA GLY A 478 29.20 53.23 35.32
C GLY A 478 29.35 52.56 33.96
N THR A 479 28.24 52.28 33.25
CA THR A 479 28.28 51.74 31.88
C THR A 479 28.76 52.80 30.89
N SER A 480 29.63 52.43 29.93
CA SER A 480 30.15 53.37 28.93
C SER A 480 29.08 53.78 27.92
N GLN A 481 29.22 54.97 27.34
CA GLN A 481 28.24 55.47 26.38
C GLN A 481 28.18 54.64 25.10
N ASP A 482 29.31 54.10 24.64
CA ASP A 482 29.37 53.25 23.45
C ASP A 482 28.60 51.94 23.65
N GLU A 483 28.69 51.37 24.86
CA GLU A 483 27.99 50.13 25.20
C GLU A 483 26.48 50.36 25.35
N MET A 484 26.07 51.51 25.89
CA MET A 484 24.67 51.93 25.91
C MET A 484 24.12 52.20 24.51
N LYS A 485 24.89 52.90 23.66
CA LYS A 485 24.51 53.20 22.28
C LYS A 485 24.29 51.91 21.50
N LYS A 486 25.25 50.98 21.57
CA LYS A 486 25.15 49.66 20.92
C LYS A 486 23.92 48.88 21.38
N SER A 487 23.67 48.83 22.69
CA SER A 487 22.50 48.12 23.23
C SER A 487 21.18 48.75 22.79
N LEU A 488 21.10 50.08 22.67
CA LEU A 488 19.89 50.79 22.26
C LEU A 488 19.61 50.67 20.76
N LEU A 489 20.66 50.66 19.93
CA LEU A 489 20.56 50.39 18.50
C LEU A 489 20.11 48.95 18.23
N ASP A 490 20.64 47.99 18.98
CA ASP A 490 20.31 46.56 18.85
C ASP A 490 18.84 46.27 19.18
N VAL A 491 18.26 47.01 20.13
CA VAL A 491 16.81 46.93 20.44
C VAL A 491 15.94 47.83 19.55
N GLY A 492 16.52 48.45 18.52
CA GLY A 492 15.79 49.13 17.45
C GLY A 492 15.52 50.62 17.65
N TRP A 493 16.22 51.31 18.55
CA TRP A 493 16.17 52.78 18.59
C TRP A 493 16.92 53.39 17.41
N SER A 494 16.36 54.45 16.82
CA SER A 494 17.03 55.19 15.75
C SER A 494 18.30 55.87 16.28
N GLU A 495 19.41 55.69 15.58
CA GLU A 495 20.72 56.25 15.94
C GLU A 495 20.67 57.75 16.22
N GLU A 496 19.96 58.51 15.39
CA GLU A 496 19.78 59.96 15.55
C GLU A 496 19.17 60.35 16.91
N LYS A 497 18.21 59.56 17.42
CA LYS A 497 17.58 59.81 18.74
C LYS A 497 18.45 59.36 19.90
N VAL A 498 19.19 58.26 19.74
CA VAL A 498 20.12 57.77 20.77
C VAL A 498 21.27 58.76 20.94
N ASP A 499 21.82 59.26 19.84
CA ASP A 499 22.89 60.26 19.84
C ASP A 499 22.40 61.61 20.40
N ALA A 500 21.22 62.06 19.99
CA ALA A 500 20.62 63.28 20.55
C ALA A 500 20.36 63.17 22.06
N ALA A 501 20.02 61.98 22.57
CA ALA A 501 19.80 61.73 23.99
C ALA A 501 21.12 61.63 24.77
N LEU A 502 22.12 60.89 24.29
CA LEU A 502 23.44 60.76 24.93
C LEU A 502 24.16 62.11 25.02
N LYS A 503 24.06 62.94 23.97
CA LYS A 503 24.62 64.30 23.92
C LYS A 503 24.06 65.25 24.99
N LYS A 504 22.83 65.03 25.47
CA LYS A 504 22.27 65.79 26.61
C LYS A 504 22.93 65.43 27.95
N PHE A 505 23.51 64.24 28.05
CA PHE A 505 24.24 63.77 29.23
C PHE A 505 25.75 64.00 29.14
N GLU A 506 26.29 64.45 28.01
CA GLU A 506 27.68 64.90 27.87
C GLU A 506 27.95 66.29 28.51
N LYS A 507 26.91 67.05 28.85
CA LYS A 507 27.03 68.47 29.27
C LYS A 507 26.75 68.76 30.75
N LYS A 508 26.93 67.79 31.66
CA LYS A 508 26.90 68.04 33.11
C LYS A 508 28.05 67.39 33.86
#